data_AF-A0A0D6JG28-F1
#
_entry.id   AF-A0A0D6JG28-F1
#
_cell.length_a   1.000
_cell.length_b   1.000
_cell.length_c   1.000
_cell.angle_alpha   90.00
_cell.angle_beta   90.00
_cell.angle_gamma   90.00
#
_symmetry.space_group_name_H-M   'P 1'
#
loop_
_entity.id
_entity.type
_entity.pdbx_description
1 polymer ?
#
loop_
_entity_poly.entity_id
_entity_poly.type
_entity_poly.pdbx_seq_one_letter_code
_entity_poly.pdbx_strand_id
1 'polypeptide(L)' 'MSRTPEVIINKPLQYVKRTLVGGGLFFSGASFIHFAVGNNGIIQLLIGGALFWLASKVKYKWVKEFEVGGFKRV' A
#
# COMPACT_ATOMS: atom_id res chain seq x y z
N MET A 1 2.02 20.34 -27.82
CA MET A 1 2.89 19.35 -27.15
C MET A 1 2.00 18.36 -26.42
N SER A 2 1.93 17.13 -26.94
CA SER A 2 1.19 16.02 -26.32
C SER A 2 1.88 15.68 -25.00
N ARG A 3 1.20 15.92 -23.87
CA ARG A 3 1.60 15.48 -22.55
C ARG A 3 1.56 13.95 -22.57
N THR A 4 2.71 13.31 -22.77
CA THR A 4 2.83 11.86 -22.66
C THR A 4 2.25 11.45 -21.31
N PRO A 5 1.24 10.57 -21.26
CA PRO A 5 0.74 10.07 -20.00
C PRO A 5 1.90 9.33 -19.34
N GLU A 6 2.35 9.80 -18.19
CA GLU A 6 3.12 8.98 -17.27
C GLU A 6 2.24 7.78 -16.93
N VAL A 7 2.34 6.71 -17.71
CA VAL A 7 1.63 5.47 -17.40
C VAL A 7 2.40 4.87 -16.23
N ILE A 8 1.98 5.25 -15.02
CA ILE A 8 2.51 4.76 -13.76
C ILE A 8 2.34 3.22 -13.76
N ILE A 9 3.39 2.50 -14.16
CA ILE A 9 3.46 1.03 -14.18
C ILE A 9 3.18 0.44 -12.77
N ASN A 10 3.29 1.26 -11.72
CA ASN A 10 3.08 0.87 -10.32
C ASN A 10 1.68 1.12 -9.74
N LYS A 11 0.69 1.58 -10.53
CA LYS A 11 -0.69 1.80 -10.04
C LYS A 11 -1.22 0.61 -9.20
N PRO A 12 -1.16 -0.65 -9.67
CA PRO A 12 -1.66 -1.79 -8.88
C PRO A 12 -0.94 -1.96 -7.55
N LEU A 13 0.39 -1.79 -7.50
CA LEU A 13 1.18 -1.86 -6.25
C LEU A 13 0.85 -0.72 -5.28
N GLN A 14 0.54 0.46 -5.81
CA GLN A 14 0.10 1.61 -5.02
C GLN A 14 -1.29 1.38 -4.42
N TYR A 15 -2.23 0.79 -5.18
CA TYR A 15 -3.54 0.39 -4.66
C TYR A 15 -3.40 -0.69 -3.59
N VAL A 16 -2.59 -1.73 -3.83
CA VAL A 16 -2.34 -2.80 -2.84
C VAL A 16 -1.79 -2.23 -1.53
N LYS A 17 -0.78 -1.34 -1.59
CA LYS A 17 -0.25 -0.70 -0.38
C LYS A 17 -1.32 0.14 0.34
N ARG A 18 -2.11 0.90 -0.40
CA ARG A 18 -3.21 1.70 0.18
C ARG A 18 -4.27 0.83 0.84
N THR A 19 -4.65 -0.28 0.22
CA THR A 19 -5.61 -1.24 0.79
C THR A 19 -5.05 -1.90 2.06
N LEU A 20 -3.78 -2.30 2.07
CA LEU A 20 -3.13 -2.88 3.25
C LEU A 20 -3.05 -1.86 4.41
N VAL A 21 -2.68 -0.62 4.12
CA VAL A 21 -2.65 0.47 5.12
C VAL A 21 -4.06 0.78 5.62
N GLY A 22 -5.06 0.86 4.74
CA GLY A 22 -6.46 1.09 5.10
C GLY A 22 -7.04 -0.03 5.97
N GLY A 23 -6.77 -1.28 5.61
CA GLY A 23 -7.12 -2.44 6.43
C GLY A 23 -6.44 -2.40 7.79
N GLY A 24 -5.14 -2.08 7.84
CA GLY A 24 -4.39 -1.94 9.09
C GLY A 24 -5.00 -0.88 10.02
N LEU A 25 -5.39 0.28 9.47
CA LEU A 25 -6.06 1.35 10.22
C LEU A 25 -7.44 0.91 10.73
N PHE A 26 -8.22 0.21 9.91
CA PHE A 26 -9.53 -0.29 10.29
C PHE A 26 -9.45 -1.27 11.48
N PHE A 27 -8.57 -2.27 11.40
CA PHE A 27 -8.40 -3.25 12.46
C PHE A 27 -7.80 -2.65 13.74
N SER A 28 -6.86 -1.70 13.59
CA SER A 28 -6.31 -0.98 14.74
C SER A 28 -7.39 -0.11 15.42
N GLY A 29 -8.21 0.60 14.64
CA GLY A 29 -9.35 1.37 15.16
C GLY A 29 -10.39 0.48 15.85
N ALA A 30 -10.73 -0.65 15.25
CA ALA A 30 -11.63 -1.64 15.86
C ALA A 30 -11.05 -2.17 17.19
N SER A 31 -9.75 -2.44 17.25
CA SER A 31 -9.06 -2.85 18.48
C SER A 31 -9.24 -1.82 19.60
N PHE A 32 -9.03 -0.53 19.31
CA PHE A 32 -9.26 0.53 20.29
C PHE A 32 -10.70 0.58 20.80
N ILE A 33 -11.69 0.39 19.91
CA ILE A 33 -13.11 0.33 20.30
C ILE A 33 -13.36 -0.87 21.21
N HIS A 34 -12.83 -2.06 20.89
CA HIS A 34 -12.96 -3.24 21.74
C HIS A 34 -12.37 -3.00 23.13
N PHE A 35 -11.19 -2.41 23.24
CA PHE A 35 -10.60 -2.05 24.53
C PHE A 35 -11.42 -1.00 25.28
N ALA A 36 -11.97 0.00 24.60
CA ALA A 36 -12.82 1.02 25.22
C ALA A 36 -14.13 0.44 25.81
N VAL A 37 -14.65 -0.64 25.22
CA VAL A 37 -15.84 -1.36 25.70
C VAL A 37 -15.48 -2.44 26.75
N GLY A 38 -14.21 -2.55 27.16
CA GLY A 38 -13.74 -3.53 28.14
C GLY A 38 -13.58 -4.95 27.60
N ASN A 39 -13.59 -5.12 26.28
CA ASN A 39 -13.36 -6.38 25.59
C ASN A 39 -11.88 -6.52 25.18
N ASN A 40 -11.43 -7.74 24.93
CA ASN A 40 -10.07 -8.01 24.52
C ASN A 40 -9.89 -7.75 23.01
N GLY A 41 -9.34 -6.57 22.67
CA GLY A 41 -9.08 -6.14 21.29
C GLY A 41 -7.75 -6.63 20.70
N ILE A 42 -7.01 -7.52 21.39
CA ILE A 42 -5.63 -7.85 21.03
C ILE A 42 -5.52 -8.53 19.66
N ILE A 43 -6.51 -9.34 19.27
CA ILE A 43 -6.52 -10.05 17.98
C ILE A 43 -6.62 -9.05 16.82
N GLN A 44 -7.50 -8.06 16.95
CA GLN A 44 -7.66 -6.98 15.98
C GLN A 44 -6.38 -6.14 15.89
N LEU A 45 -5.68 -5.94 17.01
CA LEU A 45 -4.40 -5.24 17.03
C LEU A 45 -3.31 -6.02 16.28
N LEU A 46 -3.24 -7.34 16.48
CA LEU A 46 -2.29 -8.22 15.78
C LEU A 46 -2.56 -8.26 14.27
N ILE A 47 -3.83 -8.33 13.86
CA ILE A 47 -4.22 -8.28 12.44
C ILE A 47 -3.83 -6.91 11.85
N GLY A 48 -4.11 -5.81 12.55
CA GLY A 48 -3.71 -4.47 12.15
C GLY A 48 -2.19 -4.35 11.97
N GLY A 49 -1.42 -4.84 12.94
CA GLY A 49 0.04 -4.87 12.90
C GLY A 49 0.59 -5.71 11.74
N ALA A 50 0.01 -6.88 11.48
CA ALA A 50 0.40 -7.73 10.35
C ALA A 50 0.17 -7.04 8.99
N LEU A 51 -0.96 -6.35 8.83
CA LEU A 51 -1.27 -5.59 7.62
C LEU A 51 -0.30 -4.42 7.39
N PHE A 52 0.07 -3.68 8.45
CA PHE A 52 1.07 -2.63 8.34
C PHE A 52 2.47 -3.18 8.03
N TRP A 53 2.84 -4.31 8.62
CA TRP A 53 4.10 -4.97 8.33
C TRP A 53 4.17 -5.40 6.86
N LEU A 54 3.12 -6.03 6.33
CA LEU A 54 3.02 -6.37 4.91
C LEU A 54 3.09 -5.12 4.02
N ALA A 55 2.37 -4.05 4.37
CA ALA A 55 2.44 -2.78 3.65
C ALA A 55 3.85 -2.17 3.61
N SER A 56 4.66 -2.37 4.66
CA SER A 56 6.05 -1.88 4.72
C SER A 56 6.99 -2.64 3.77
N LYS A 57 6.66 -3.89 3.43
CA LYS A 57 7.41 -4.74 2.49
C LYS A 57 7.08 -4.41 1.04
N VAL A 58 5.92 -3.80 0.77
CA VAL A 58 5.55 -3.33 -0.58
C VAL A 58 6.39 -2.10 -0.94
N LYS A 59 7.56 -2.35 -1.53
CA LYS A 59 8.44 -1.33 -2.11
C LYS A 59 8.04 -1.07 -3.55
N TYR A 60 7.78 0.20 -3.88
CA TYR A 60 7.63 0.65 -5.28
C TYR A 60 8.93 1.31 -5.72
N LYS A 61 9.46 0.91 -6.87
CA LYS A 61 10.56 1.59 -7.54
C LYS A 61 9.95 2.55 -8.57
N TRP A 62 10.16 3.85 -8.39
CA TRP A 62 9.80 4.83 -9.41
C TRP A 62 10.81 4.71 -10.56
N VAL A 63 10.46 3.96 -11.60
CA VAL A 63 11.25 3.89 -12.83
C VAL A 63 10.67 4.94 -13.77
N LYS A 64 11.48 5.94 -14.15
CA LYS A 64 11.12 6.86 -15.23
C LYS A 64 11.24 6.07 -16.54
N GLU A 65 10.18 6.02 -17.36
CA GLU A 65 10.14 5.24 -18.62
C GLU A 65 11.23 5.58 -19.64
N PHE A 66 11.97 6.70 -19.49
CA PHE A 66 13.01 7.09 -20.45
C PHE A 66 14.17 6.09 -20.60
N GLU A 67 14.35 5.13 -19.68
CA GLU A 67 15.34 4.05 -19.86
C GLU A 67 14.79 2.81 -20.58
N VAL A 68 13.47 2.61 -20.63
CA VAL A 68 12.87 1.40 -21.24
C VAL A 68 12.26 1.70 -22.62
N GLY A 69 11.90 2.97 -22.86
CA GLY A 69 11.43 3.47 -24.16
C GLY A 69 12.53 3.95 -25.11
N GLY A 70 13.80 3.67 -24.80
CA GLY A 70 14.86 3.69 -25.81
C GLY A 70 14.56 2.60 -26.82
N PHE A 71 13.76 2.93 -27.84
CA PHE A 71 13.76 2.20 -29.09
C PHE A 71 15.21 1.81 -29.39
N LYS A 72 15.45 0.50 -29.48
CA LYS A 72 16.42 -0.01 -30.45
C LYS A 72 16.08 0.66 -31.79
N ARG A 73 16.71 1.81 -32.05
CA ARG A 73 17.09 2.24 -33.39
C ARG A 73 18.58 1.92 -33.52
N VAL A 74 18.90 0.62 -33.52
CA VAL A 74 19.75 -0.07 -34.50
C VAL A 74 19.31 -1.52 -34.51
#